data_AF-A0A2U1JR68-F1
#
_entry.id   AF-A0A2U1JR68-F1
#
_cell.length_a   1.000
_cell.length_b   1.000
_cell.length_c   1.000
_cell.angle_alpha   90.00
_cell.angle_beta   90.00
_cell.angle_gamma   90.00
#
_symmetry.space_group_name_H-M   'P 1'
#
loop_
_entity.id
_entity.type
_entity.pdbx_description
1 polymer ?
#
loop_
_entity_poly.entity_id
_entity_poly.type
_entity_poly.pdbx_seq_one_letter_code
_entity_poly.pdbx_strand_id
1 'polypeptide(L)'
;MNKSVIYLLFLLGCFSLQSQAQVLGCTDALAMNYNPLATFNDGSCVYESKSIRPEFSVVLDNQLHETSGLVKWNHFLWTHNDDTDTNLYAIDTISGAILKTFHLNKVLNKDWEEIAQDSAYLYVGDFGNNYKGNRKDLHVLRIEKNSLLLNQPKIDTIAFNYSNQMEVEPKNSNSTDFDCEAFVVTKDSIYLFTKQWESKMTSVYSLPKTPGNYVANYKTTFDVKGLITGATFVEDKKLVVLCGYNMKLHPFVWLLYDFKTNDFFSGNKRKIKLRLPFHQIEGIATSDGLHYYLSNENFSRKPIVSSPQKLHLFHLGNFLKPYLAGQKAQK
;
A
#
# COMPACT_ATOMS: atom_id res chain seq x y z
N MET A 1 72.56 -4.73 -42.00
CA MET A 1 72.50 -4.47 -40.55
C MET A 1 71.48 -3.37 -40.28
N ASN A 2 70.42 -3.74 -39.55
CA ASN A 2 69.57 -2.94 -38.63
C ASN A 2 69.20 -1.49 -38.96
N LYS A 3 67.88 -1.25 -39.05
CA LYS A 3 67.07 -0.50 -38.06
C LYS A 3 65.58 -0.63 -38.42
N SER A 4 64.88 -1.57 -37.78
CA SER A 4 63.84 -1.25 -36.78
C SER A 4 62.54 -0.74 -37.45
N VAL A 5 61.63 -1.58 -37.95
CA VAL A 5 60.63 -2.36 -37.17
C VAL A 5 60.16 -1.63 -35.91
N ILE A 6 59.75 -0.36 -35.99
CA ILE A 6 59.00 0.31 -34.90
C ILE A 6 58.04 1.36 -35.49
N TYR A 7 56.96 0.94 -36.14
CA TYR A 7 55.75 1.76 -36.33
C TYR A 7 54.48 0.91 -36.17
N LEU A 8 54.54 -0.09 -35.30
CA LEU A 8 53.38 -0.90 -34.92
C LEU A 8 53.32 -1.08 -33.41
N LEU A 9 53.42 0.02 -32.66
CA LEU A 9 53.15 0.06 -31.23
C LEU A 9 52.90 1.52 -30.83
N PHE A 10 51.93 1.73 -29.94
CA PHE A 10 51.47 3.00 -29.37
C PHE A 10 50.37 3.76 -30.12
N LEU A 11 49.26 3.07 -30.36
CA LEU A 11 47.93 3.67 -30.14
C LEU A 11 46.99 2.68 -29.44
N LEU A 12 47.54 1.91 -28.50
CA LEU A 12 46.76 1.42 -27.36
C LEU A 12 46.54 2.64 -26.45
N GLY A 13 45.61 3.50 -26.88
CA GLY A 13 45.01 4.49 -26.00
C GLY A 13 44.41 3.71 -24.84
N CYS A 14 45.09 3.77 -23.70
CA CYS A 14 44.62 3.21 -22.45
C CYS A 14 43.33 3.98 -22.09
N PHE A 15 42.19 3.55 -22.64
CA PHE A 15 40.91 3.86 -22.05
C PHE A 15 40.91 3.11 -20.72
N SER A 16 41.42 3.79 -19.68
CA SER A 16 41.16 3.42 -18.31
C SER A 16 39.65 3.51 -18.15
N LEU A 17 38.97 2.37 -18.33
CA LEU A 17 37.60 2.17 -17.86
C LEU A 17 37.65 2.43 -16.37
N GLN A 18 37.31 3.65 -15.95
CA GLN A 18 37.11 3.98 -14.55
C GLN A 18 35.85 3.20 -14.12
N SER A 19 36.08 2.00 -13.62
CA SER A 19 35.06 1.26 -12.88
C SER A 19 34.79 2.04 -11.59
N GLN A 20 33.79 2.91 -11.63
CA GLN A 20 33.25 3.54 -10.42
C GLN A 20 32.72 2.41 -9.53
N ALA A 21 33.40 2.14 -8.42
CA ALA A 21 32.91 1.18 -7.44
C ALA A 21 31.56 1.67 -6.91
N GLN A 22 30.55 0.80 -6.91
CA GLN A 22 29.25 1.13 -6.32
C GLN A 22 29.43 1.36 -4.83
N VAL A 23 29.27 2.60 -4.39
CA VAL A 23 29.24 2.95 -2.97
C VAL A 23 27.82 2.73 -2.46
N LEU A 24 27.64 1.74 -1.61
CA LEU A 24 26.38 1.46 -0.92
C LEU A 24 26.18 2.42 0.25
N GLY A 25 24.94 2.83 0.48
CA GLY A 25 24.55 3.62 1.65
C GLY A 25 23.20 4.30 1.45
N CYS A 26 22.81 5.09 2.44
CA CYS A 26 21.60 5.89 2.33
C CYS A 26 21.78 7.04 1.32
N THR A 27 20.97 7.04 0.26
CA THR A 27 20.98 8.04 -0.83
C THR A 27 20.01 9.20 -0.61
N ASP A 28 19.15 9.14 0.42
CA ASP A 28 18.14 10.17 0.68
C ASP A 28 18.68 11.30 1.55
N ALA A 29 18.75 12.52 0.99
CA ALA A 29 19.22 13.72 1.68
C ALA A 29 18.35 14.16 2.88
N LEU A 30 17.14 13.63 3.04
CA LEU A 30 16.28 13.85 4.20
C LEU A 30 16.54 12.87 5.36
N ALA A 31 17.41 11.87 5.17
CA ALA A 31 17.76 10.90 6.19
C ALA A 31 18.89 11.42 7.10
N MET A 32 18.89 10.99 8.37
CA MET A 32 19.91 11.36 9.36
C MET A 32 21.29 10.76 9.06
N ASN A 33 21.32 9.62 8.36
CA ASN A 33 22.52 8.91 7.95
C ASN A 33 22.77 9.02 6.43
N TYR A 34 22.30 10.10 5.79
CA TYR A 34 22.58 10.38 4.39
C TYR A 34 24.09 10.31 4.11
N ASN A 35 24.47 9.55 3.08
CA ASN A 35 25.84 9.44 2.62
C ASN A 35 25.95 10.11 1.23
N PRO A 36 26.59 11.28 1.10
CA PRO A 36 26.72 11.96 -0.19
C PRO A 36 27.62 11.21 -1.19
N LEU A 37 28.40 10.22 -0.73
CA LEU A 37 29.18 9.35 -1.60
C LEU A 37 28.41 8.11 -2.05
N ALA A 38 27.24 7.81 -1.45
CA ALA A 38 26.44 6.66 -1.83
C ALA A 38 25.85 6.84 -3.24
N THR A 39 26.12 5.86 -4.09
CA THR A 39 25.64 5.79 -5.48
C THR A 39 24.49 4.80 -5.63
N PHE A 40 24.31 3.90 -4.66
CA PHE A 40 23.25 2.91 -4.62
C PHE A 40 22.62 2.84 -3.24
N ASN A 41 21.29 2.93 -3.20
CA ASN A 41 20.53 2.77 -1.96
C ASN A 41 20.59 1.31 -1.48
N ASP A 42 21.01 1.13 -0.23
CA ASP A 42 21.07 -0.15 0.45
C ASP A 42 19.90 -0.37 1.43
N GLY A 43 18.96 0.57 1.48
CA GLY A 43 17.80 0.54 2.35
C GLY A 43 18.09 0.88 3.81
N SER A 44 19.28 1.40 4.12
CA SER A 44 19.72 1.73 5.49
C SER A 44 19.24 3.10 6.01
N CYS A 45 18.54 3.91 5.19
CA CYS A 45 18.15 5.26 5.57
C CYS A 45 17.30 5.31 6.87
N VAL A 46 17.73 6.13 7.82
CA VAL A 46 17.06 6.37 9.11
C VAL A 46 16.52 7.79 9.13
N TYR A 47 15.24 7.93 9.46
CA TYR A 47 14.55 9.23 9.45
C TYR A 47 14.16 9.66 10.86
N GLU A 48 14.17 10.96 11.09
CA GLU A 48 13.58 11.53 12.31
C GLU A 48 12.08 11.22 12.42
N SER A 49 11.60 11.04 13.65
CA SER A 49 10.16 10.93 13.92
C SER A 49 9.46 12.24 13.59
N LYS A 50 8.64 12.23 12.52
CA LYS A 50 7.79 13.37 12.16
C LYS A 50 6.31 13.05 12.41
N SER A 51 5.53 14.12 12.59
CA SER A 51 4.09 14.03 12.79
C SER A 51 3.38 15.17 12.08
N ILE A 52 2.30 14.86 11.36
CA ILE A 52 1.56 15.81 10.52
C ILE A 52 0.08 15.84 10.87
N ARG A 53 -0.59 16.94 10.56
CA ARG A 53 -2.05 17.09 10.66
C ARG A 53 -2.67 16.94 9.26
N PRO A 54 -3.94 16.53 9.17
CA PRO A 54 -4.66 16.62 7.91
C PRO A 54 -4.78 18.08 7.47
N GLU A 55 -4.76 18.33 6.15
CA GLU A 55 -5.09 19.62 5.55
C GLU A 55 -6.59 19.90 5.68
N PHE A 56 -7.43 18.87 5.51
CA PHE A 56 -8.85 18.93 5.80
C PHE A 56 -9.38 17.60 6.32
N SER A 57 -10.55 17.63 6.96
CA SER A 57 -11.29 16.43 7.36
C SER A 57 -12.79 16.68 7.21
N VAL A 58 -13.51 15.70 6.67
CA VAL A 58 -14.95 15.76 6.44
C VAL A 58 -15.62 14.48 6.91
N VAL A 59 -16.79 14.58 7.52
CA VAL A 59 -17.60 13.42 7.92
C VAL A 59 -18.15 12.74 6.68
N LEU A 60 -18.04 11.42 6.61
CA LEU A 60 -18.64 10.64 5.53
C LEU A 60 -20.12 10.40 5.78
N ASP A 61 -20.89 10.13 4.72
CA ASP A 61 -22.28 9.70 4.83
C ASP A 61 -22.44 8.56 5.86
N ASN A 62 -23.57 8.53 6.60
CA ASN A 62 -23.81 7.52 7.63
C ASN A 62 -23.91 6.09 7.08
N GLN A 63 -24.16 5.93 5.78
CA GLN A 63 -24.07 4.63 5.12
C GLN A 63 -22.63 4.09 5.09
N LEU A 64 -21.62 4.96 5.16
CA LEU A 64 -20.19 4.63 5.07
C LEU A 64 -19.54 4.51 6.46
N HIS A 65 -20.18 3.78 7.37
CA HIS A 65 -19.80 3.72 8.77
C HIS A 65 -18.51 2.92 9.04
N GLU A 66 -18.12 2.02 8.11
CA GLU A 66 -17.05 1.03 8.28
C GLU A 66 -16.17 0.98 7.02
N THR A 67 -15.72 2.13 6.51
CA THR A 67 -14.99 2.18 5.24
C THR A 67 -13.62 1.51 5.30
N SER A 68 -13.38 0.46 4.52
CA SER A 68 -12.14 -0.34 4.62
C SER A 68 -11.18 -0.23 3.43
N GLY A 69 -11.57 0.46 2.36
CA GLY A 69 -10.71 0.64 1.18
C GLY A 69 -10.97 1.94 0.44
N LEU A 70 -9.93 2.52 -0.17
CA LEU A 70 -10.04 3.72 -1.00
C LEU A 70 -9.31 3.59 -2.34
N VAL A 71 -9.96 3.98 -3.44
CA VAL A 71 -9.28 4.10 -4.75
C VAL A 71 -9.77 5.28 -5.57
N LYS A 72 -8.84 6.00 -6.22
CA LYS A 72 -9.18 7.10 -7.16
C LYS A 72 -9.34 6.56 -8.57
N TRP A 73 -10.54 6.63 -9.13
CA TRP A 73 -10.81 6.22 -10.50
C TRP A 73 -11.94 7.04 -11.13
N ASN A 74 -11.78 7.41 -12.40
CA ASN A 74 -12.78 8.16 -13.16
C ASN A 74 -13.23 9.45 -12.45
N HIS A 75 -12.26 10.22 -11.94
CA HIS A 75 -12.44 11.45 -11.15
C HIS A 75 -13.09 11.30 -9.77
N PHE A 76 -13.66 10.14 -9.45
CA PHE A 76 -14.22 9.86 -8.13
C PHE A 76 -13.19 9.24 -7.19
N LEU A 77 -13.42 9.43 -5.89
CA LEU A 77 -12.87 8.57 -4.86
C LEU A 77 -13.91 7.47 -4.60
N TRP A 78 -13.47 6.22 -4.63
CA TRP A 78 -14.32 5.04 -4.44
C TRP A 78 -14.01 4.39 -3.10
N THR A 79 -15.04 3.83 -2.46
CA THR A 79 -14.95 3.10 -1.18
C THR A 79 -15.98 1.98 -1.13
N HIS A 80 -15.83 1.09 -0.16
CA HIS A 80 -16.82 0.11 0.29
C HIS A 80 -16.80 0.04 1.83
N ASN A 81 -17.82 -0.57 2.44
CA ASN A 81 -17.75 -1.01 3.84
C ASN A 81 -17.19 -2.45 3.90
N ASP A 82 -16.76 -2.89 5.08
CA ASP A 82 -16.33 -4.28 5.36
C ASP A 82 -17.44 -5.21 5.88
N ASP A 83 -18.64 -4.67 6.15
CA ASP A 83 -19.78 -5.39 6.72
C ASP A 83 -20.51 -6.33 5.72
N THR A 84 -21.83 -6.49 5.81
CA THR A 84 -22.59 -7.29 4.82
C THR A 84 -22.95 -6.51 3.55
N ASP A 85 -22.55 -5.24 3.45
CA ASP A 85 -22.79 -4.39 2.29
C ASP A 85 -22.03 -4.89 1.07
N THR A 86 -22.71 -4.93 -0.07
CA THR A 86 -22.17 -5.42 -1.36
C THR A 86 -22.11 -4.31 -2.40
N ASN A 87 -22.10 -3.06 -1.95
CA ASN A 87 -22.03 -1.88 -2.79
C ASN A 87 -20.63 -1.28 -2.87
N LEU A 88 -20.29 -0.74 -4.04
CA LEU A 88 -19.20 0.22 -4.21
C LEU A 88 -19.79 1.63 -4.28
N TYR A 89 -19.19 2.56 -3.55
CA TYR A 89 -19.64 3.94 -3.49
C TYR A 89 -18.61 4.87 -4.12
N ALA A 90 -19.06 5.74 -5.03
CA ALA A 90 -18.30 6.91 -5.44
C ALA A 90 -18.68 8.07 -4.52
N ILE A 91 -17.69 8.72 -3.91
CA ILE A 91 -17.90 9.80 -2.93
C ILE A 91 -17.32 11.12 -3.39
N ASP A 92 -17.94 12.20 -2.93
CA ASP A 92 -17.44 13.56 -3.10
C ASP A 92 -16.36 13.86 -2.05
N THR A 93 -15.17 14.23 -2.51
CA THR A 93 -14.04 14.42 -1.60
C THR A 93 -14.13 15.70 -0.77
N ILE A 94 -15.07 16.60 -1.06
CA ILE A 94 -15.22 17.88 -0.36
C ILE A 94 -16.27 17.77 0.74
N SER A 95 -17.43 17.21 0.42
CA SER A 95 -18.60 17.10 1.29
C SER A 95 -18.70 15.75 2.02
N GLY A 96 -18.00 14.71 1.54
CA GLY A 96 -18.12 13.35 2.08
C GLY A 96 -19.41 12.62 1.67
N ALA A 97 -20.23 13.24 0.80
CA ALA A 97 -21.49 12.67 0.35
C ALA A 97 -21.27 11.53 -0.66
N ILE A 98 -22.18 10.55 -0.64
CA ILE A 98 -22.27 9.54 -1.70
C ILE A 98 -22.81 10.20 -2.96
N LEU A 99 -22.03 10.10 -4.05
CA LEU A 99 -22.42 10.59 -5.38
C LEU A 99 -23.10 9.50 -6.21
N LYS A 100 -22.61 8.25 -6.10
CA LYS A 100 -23.14 7.09 -6.81
C LYS A 100 -22.95 5.82 -5.99
N THR A 101 -23.87 4.89 -6.16
CA THR A 101 -23.85 3.55 -5.56
C THR A 101 -23.91 2.51 -6.67
N PHE A 102 -23.04 1.52 -6.62
CA PHE A 102 -22.96 0.42 -7.57
C PHE A 102 -23.09 -0.90 -6.84
N HIS A 103 -24.22 -1.57 -7.04
CA HIS A 103 -24.51 -2.85 -6.39
C HIS A 103 -23.86 -4.02 -7.12
N LEU A 104 -23.06 -4.82 -6.41
CA LEU A 104 -22.42 -6.02 -6.96
C LEU A 104 -23.32 -7.25 -6.76
N ASN A 105 -24.24 -7.45 -7.70
CA ASN A 105 -25.13 -8.62 -7.69
C ASN A 105 -24.35 -9.94 -7.63
N LYS A 106 -24.86 -10.92 -6.87
CA LYS A 106 -24.32 -12.30 -6.76
C LYS A 106 -22.95 -12.40 -6.08
N VAL A 107 -22.55 -11.37 -5.35
CA VAL A 107 -21.40 -11.43 -4.45
C VAL A 107 -21.91 -11.47 -3.01
N LEU A 108 -21.15 -12.11 -2.13
CA LEU A 108 -21.33 -12.01 -0.69
C LEU A 108 -20.15 -11.22 -0.14
N ASN A 109 -20.42 -10.30 0.78
CA ASN A 109 -19.39 -9.67 1.59
C ASN A 109 -19.31 -10.43 2.91
N LYS A 110 -18.18 -11.10 3.14
CA LYS A 110 -17.89 -11.79 4.40
C LYS A 110 -16.97 -10.99 5.29
N ASP A 111 -15.94 -10.38 4.70
CA ASP A 111 -14.95 -9.53 5.36
C ASP A 111 -14.19 -8.75 4.27
N TRP A 112 -14.87 -7.78 3.64
CA TRP A 112 -14.30 -7.02 2.53
C TRP A 112 -13.28 -6.02 3.02
N GLU A 113 -12.11 -6.08 2.41
CA GLU A 113 -10.96 -5.29 2.78
C GLU A 113 -10.29 -4.77 1.51
N GLU A 114 -9.78 -3.54 1.57
CA GLU A 114 -8.99 -2.90 0.52
C GLU A 114 -9.60 -2.90 -0.90
N ILE A 115 -9.33 -1.81 -1.63
CA ILE A 115 -9.64 -1.72 -3.05
C ILE A 115 -8.47 -1.15 -3.83
N ALA A 116 -8.02 -1.91 -4.83
CA ALA A 116 -6.99 -1.48 -5.76
C ALA A 116 -7.48 -1.60 -7.21
N GLN A 117 -6.62 -1.21 -8.15
CA GLN A 117 -7.01 -1.17 -9.55
C GLN A 117 -5.83 -1.41 -10.49
N ASP A 118 -6.16 -1.80 -11.71
CA ASP A 118 -5.31 -1.56 -12.88
C ASP A 118 -6.10 -0.81 -13.97
N SER A 119 -5.61 -0.79 -15.21
CA SER A 119 -6.28 -0.09 -16.30
C SER A 119 -7.68 -0.63 -16.63
N ALA A 120 -7.93 -1.93 -16.41
CA ALA A 120 -9.15 -2.61 -16.85
C ALA A 120 -10.07 -3.04 -15.69
N TYR A 121 -9.51 -3.29 -14.50
CA TYR A 121 -10.23 -3.89 -13.39
C TYR A 121 -10.12 -3.07 -12.10
N LEU A 122 -11.17 -3.14 -11.28
CA LEU A 122 -11.08 -2.93 -9.84
C LEU A 122 -10.88 -4.29 -9.17
N TYR A 123 -10.15 -4.28 -8.07
CA TYR A 123 -9.88 -5.44 -7.25
C TYR A 123 -10.37 -5.12 -5.84
N VAL A 124 -11.22 -5.98 -5.26
CA VAL A 124 -11.72 -5.83 -3.88
C VAL A 124 -11.37 -7.10 -3.12
N GLY A 125 -10.74 -6.97 -1.97
CA GLY A 125 -10.41 -8.11 -1.13
C GLY A 125 -11.63 -8.62 -0.37
N ASP A 126 -11.84 -9.93 -0.32
CA ASP A 126 -12.67 -10.58 0.68
C ASP A 126 -11.79 -11.61 1.39
N PHE A 127 -10.97 -11.09 2.31
CA PHE A 127 -9.88 -11.85 2.91
C PHE A 127 -9.57 -11.47 4.36
N GLY A 128 -10.35 -10.55 4.97
CA GLY A 128 -10.26 -10.30 6.41
C GLY A 128 -10.46 -11.62 7.17
N ASN A 129 -9.69 -11.81 8.23
CA ASN A 129 -9.58 -13.09 8.94
C ASN A 129 -9.30 -12.89 10.45
N ASN A 130 -9.66 -11.73 11.00
CA ASN A 130 -9.38 -11.34 12.38
C ASN A 130 -10.20 -12.13 13.43
N TYR A 131 -11.40 -12.64 13.09
CA TYR A 131 -12.32 -13.22 14.08
C TYR A 131 -11.85 -14.56 14.65
N LYS A 132 -11.37 -15.47 13.79
CA LYS A 132 -10.87 -16.82 14.16
C LYS A 132 -9.55 -17.20 13.51
N GLY A 133 -9.03 -16.42 12.57
CA GLY A 133 -7.77 -16.72 11.88
C GLY A 133 -7.79 -17.96 10.99
N ASN A 134 -8.96 -18.55 10.71
CA ASN A 134 -9.10 -19.86 10.08
C ASN A 134 -9.96 -19.88 8.81
N ARG A 135 -10.23 -18.73 8.20
CA ARG A 135 -10.91 -18.69 6.89
C ARG A 135 -10.12 -19.47 5.83
N LYS A 136 -10.86 -20.21 5.00
CA LYS A 136 -10.35 -21.03 3.88
C LYS A 136 -10.85 -20.56 2.51
N ASP A 137 -11.63 -19.48 2.53
CA ASP A 137 -12.33 -18.89 1.39
C ASP A 137 -11.82 -17.48 1.10
N LEU A 138 -10.52 -17.24 1.35
CA LEU A 138 -9.87 -15.95 1.07
C LEU A 138 -9.79 -15.75 -0.44
N HIS A 139 -10.25 -14.60 -0.91
CA HIS A 139 -10.20 -14.27 -2.33
C HIS A 139 -10.17 -12.77 -2.60
N VAL A 140 -9.87 -12.43 -3.84
CA VAL A 140 -9.99 -11.08 -4.40
C VAL A 140 -11.02 -11.12 -5.51
N LEU A 141 -12.04 -10.27 -5.42
CA LEU A 141 -12.99 -10.00 -6.50
C LEU A 141 -12.28 -9.16 -7.55
N ARG A 142 -12.41 -9.54 -8.83
CA ARG A 142 -11.88 -8.78 -9.95
C ARG A 142 -13.04 -8.32 -10.83
N ILE A 143 -13.30 -7.03 -10.80
CA ILE A 143 -14.50 -6.40 -11.38
C ILE A 143 -14.09 -5.63 -12.64
N GLU A 144 -14.65 -5.99 -13.79
CA GLU A 144 -14.38 -5.28 -15.05
C GLU A 144 -14.98 -3.86 -15.00
N LYS A 145 -14.14 -2.83 -15.10
CA LYS A 145 -14.54 -1.42 -14.95
C LYS A 145 -15.63 -0.97 -15.91
N ASN A 146 -15.53 -1.33 -17.18
CA ASN A 146 -16.52 -0.94 -18.19
C ASN A 146 -17.89 -1.56 -17.89
N SER A 147 -17.91 -2.81 -17.45
CA SER A 147 -19.14 -3.51 -17.08
C SER A 147 -19.80 -2.92 -15.83
N LEU A 148 -19.00 -2.46 -14.86
CA LEU A 148 -19.47 -1.77 -13.67
C LEU A 148 -20.16 -0.45 -14.02
N LEU A 149 -19.57 0.35 -14.92
CA LEU A 149 -20.18 1.60 -15.38
C LEU A 149 -21.48 1.39 -16.17
N LEU A 150 -21.67 0.21 -16.76
CA LEU A 150 -22.90 -0.19 -17.44
C LEU A 150 -23.93 -0.84 -16.50
N ASN A 151 -23.67 -0.87 -15.18
CA ASN A 151 -24.50 -1.54 -14.17
C ASN A 151 -24.73 -3.04 -14.46
N GLN A 152 -23.77 -3.69 -15.13
CA GLN A 152 -23.77 -5.13 -15.41
C GLN A 152 -22.41 -5.72 -15.04
N PRO A 153 -22.02 -5.66 -13.75
CA PRO A 153 -20.67 -5.99 -13.33
C PRO A 153 -20.33 -7.44 -13.69
N LYS A 154 -19.26 -7.62 -14.47
CA LYS A 154 -18.59 -8.89 -14.69
C LYS A 154 -17.51 -9.04 -13.63
N ILE A 155 -17.64 -10.10 -12.84
CA ILE A 155 -16.83 -10.33 -11.66
C ILE A 155 -16.25 -11.73 -11.77
N ASP A 156 -14.92 -11.82 -11.71
CA ASP A 156 -14.18 -13.08 -11.53
C ASP A 156 -13.54 -13.09 -10.13
N THR A 157 -12.98 -14.23 -9.72
CA THR A 157 -12.30 -14.35 -8.42
C THR A 157 -10.87 -14.87 -8.54
N ILE A 158 -10.03 -14.38 -7.64
CA ILE A 158 -8.66 -14.84 -7.43
C ILE A 158 -8.59 -15.36 -6.00
N ALA A 159 -8.77 -16.67 -5.83
CA ALA A 159 -8.77 -17.32 -4.53
C ALA A 159 -7.35 -17.70 -4.12
N PHE A 160 -7.06 -17.69 -2.83
CA PHE A 160 -5.75 -18.06 -2.32
C PHE A 160 -5.76 -18.68 -0.93
N ASN A 161 -4.67 -19.40 -0.63
CA ASN A 161 -4.25 -19.74 0.73
C ASN A 161 -2.80 -19.30 0.91
N TYR A 162 -2.36 -19.04 2.14
CA TYR A 162 -0.96 -18.64 2.41
C TYR A 162 0.01 -19.82 2.28
N SER A 163 1.20 -19.57 1.73
CA SER A 163 2.24 -20.60 1.56
C SER A 163 2.76 -21.23 2.87
N ASN A 164 2.57 -20.56 4.00
CA ASN A 164 3.16 -20.90 5.29
C ASN A 164 2.14 -20.86 6.45
N GLN A 165 0.83 -20.81 6.17
CA GLN A 165 -0.19 -20.99 7.21
C GLN A 165 -0.39 -22.48 7.46
N MET A 166 0.32 -23.02 8.46
CA MET A 166 0.20 -24.43 8.85
C MET A 166 -0.93 -24.69 9.85
N GLU A 167 -1.30 -23.68 10.64
CA GLU A 167 -2.32 -23.77 11.68
C GLU A 167 -3.62 -23.12 11.20
N VAL A 168 -4.67 -23.93 11.12
CA VAL A 168 -6.04 -23.50 10.75
C VAL A 168 -7.05 -23.78 11.86
N GLU A 169 -6.56 -24.04 13.07
CA GLU A 169 -7.44 -24.16 14.23
C GLU A 169 -8.01 -22.79 14.61
N PRO A 170 -9.29 -22.71 15.04
CA PRO A 170 -9.89 -21.45 15.43
C PRO A 170 -9.14 -20.80 16.60
N LYS A 171 -8.74 -19.54 16.41
CA LYS A 171 -8.10 -18.71 17.45
C LYS A 171 -9.12 -17.78 18.13
N ASN A 172 -8.64 -17.02 19.13
CA ASN A 172 -9.40 -15.89 19.64
C ASN A 172 -9.46 -14.77 18.59
N SER A 173 -10.43 -13.88 18.72
CA SER A 173 -10.50 -12.72 17.83
C SER A 173 -9.29 -11.83 18.06
N ASN A 174 -8.75 -11.28 16.97
CA ASN A 174 -7.59 -10.39 16.97
C ASN A 174 -6.35 -11.05 17.59
N SER A 175 -6.14 -12.34 17.30
CA SER A 175 -4.96 -13.11 17.74
C SER A 175 -4.40 -13.99 16.61
N THR A 176 -4.30 -13.43 15.41
CA THR A 176 -3.71 -14.10 14.25
C THR A 176 -2.80 -13.14 13.49
N ASP A 177 -1.79 -13.70 12.83
CA ASP A 177 -0.89 -12.97 11.91
C ASP A 177 -1.23 -13.23 10.42
N PHE A 178 -2.29 -14.02 10.16
CA PHE A 178 -2.83 -14.35 8.84
C PHE A 178 -4.15 -13.62 8.52
N ASP A 179 -4.31 -12.45 9.13
CA ASP A 179 -5.33 -11.47 8.78
C ASP A 179 -4.77 -10.55 7.69
N CYS A 180 -5.46 -10.41 6.57
CA CYS A 180 -5.05 -9.53 5.47
C CYS A 180 -5.99 -8.37 5.40
N GLU A 181 -5.46 -7.16 5.27
CA GLU A 181 -6.29 -5.95 5.19
C GLU A 181 -5.78 -4.95 4.16
N ALA A 182 -4.66 -5.21 3.49
CA ALA A 182 -4.14 -4.32 2.48
C ALA A 182 -3.50 -5.07 1.33
N PHE A 183 -3.56 -4.50 0.13
CA PHE A 183 -2.86 -5.00 -1.04
C PHE A 183 -2.63 -3.92 -2.08
N VAL A 184 -1.70 -4.17 -2.98
CA VAL A 184 -1.48 -3.35 -4.17
C VAL A 184 -1.50 -4.23 -5.42
N VAL A 185 -1.96 -3.65 -6.53
CA VAL A 185 -1.93 -4.28 -7.84
C VAL A 185 -0.79 -3.66 -8.64
N THR A 186 0.06 -4.52 -9.18
CA THR A 186 1.14 -4.14 -10.10
C THR A 186 0.78 -4.56 -11.52
N LYS A 187 1.67 -4.29 -12.48
CA LYS A 187 1.51 -4.73 -13.86
C LYS A 187 1.28 -6.25 -14.00
N ASP A 188 1.89 -7.07 -13.16
CA ASP A 188 1.90 -8.53 -13.29
C ASP A 188 1.28 -9.28 -12.09
N SER A 189 1.39 -8.72 -10.89
CA SER A 189 1.02 -9.42 -9.64
C SER A 189 0.20 -8.56 -8.69
N ILE A 190 -0.53 -9.22 -7.77
CA ILE A 190 -1.06 -8.63 -6.55
C ILE A 190 -0.08 -8.91 -5.41
N TYR A 191 0.15 -7.90 -4.57
CA TYR A 191 0.93 -8.04 -3.34
C TYR A 191 0.07 -7.74 -2.12
N LEU A 192 -0.11 -8.73 -1.26
CA LEU A 192 -0.89 -8.65 -0.03
C LEU A 192 0.00 -8.22 1.14
N PHE A 193 -0.58 -7.51 2.10
CA PHE A 193 0.05 -7.11 3.36
C PHE A 193 -0.83 -7.55 4.53
N THR A 194 -0.27 -8.34 5.44
CA THR A 194 -1.03 -8.81 6.60
C THR A 194 -1.08 -7.80 7.74
N LYS A 195 -2.20 -7.78 8.47
CA LYS A 195 -2.42 -7.12 9.74
C LYS A 195 -2.10 -8.09 10.86
N GLN A 196 -0.88 -8.03 11.39
CA GLN A 196 -0.44 -9.03 12.35
C GLN A 196 -0.76 -8.62 13.78
N TRP A 197 -1.81 -9.22 14.35
CA TRP A 197 -2.29 -8.86 15.68
C TRP A 197 -1.33 -9.29 16.81
N GLU A 198 -0.62 -10.41 16.64
CA GLU A 198 0.29 -10.94 17.67
C GLU A 198 1.65 -10.24 17.59
N SER A 199 2.24 -10.23 16.39
CA SER A 199 3.60 -9.69 16.17
C SER A 199 3.64 -8.17 16.01
N LYS A 200 2.55 -7.53 15.56
CA LYS A 200 2.48 -6.11 15.15
C LYS A 200 3.41 -5.77 13.98
N MET A 201 3.61 -6.74 13.10
CA MET A 201 4.38 -6.65 11.86
C MET A 201 3.43 -6.69 10.64
N THR A 202 4.01 -6.74 9.44
CA THR A 202 3.27 -7.06 8.22
C THR A 202 4.08 -8.03 7.38
N SER A 203 3.44 -9.08 6.86
CA SER A 203 4.05 -10.01 5.92
C SER A 203 3.55 -9.70 4.52
N VAL A 204 4.45 -9.78 3.54
CA VAL A 204 4.14 -9.58 2.13
C VAL A 204 4.02 -10.91 1.44
N TYR A 205 2.94 -11.09 0.70
CA TYR A 205 2.72 -12.24 -0.18
C TYR A 205 2.44 -11.78 -1.59
N SER A 206 2.82 -12.57 -2.61
CA SER A 206 2.47 -12.29 -4.00
C SER A 206 1.60 -13.37 -4.62
N LEU A 207 0.64 -12.96 -5.44
CA LEU A 207 -0.21 -13.84 -6.25
C LEU A 207 -0.42 -13.28 -7.67
N PRO A 208 -0.65 -14.14 -8.68
CA PRO A 208 -1.02 -13.70 -10.02
C PRO A 208 -2.33 -12.91 -10.00
N LYS A 209 -2.45 -11.87 -10.83
CA LYS A 209 -3.66 -11.03 -10.89
C LYS A 209 -4.76 -11.53 -11.85
N THR A 210 -4.65 -12.79 -12.28
CA THR A 210 -5.61 -13.48 -13.14
C THR A 210 -6.49 -14.41 -12.32
N PRO A 211 -7.72 -14.75 -12.76
CA PRO A 211 -8.62 -15.61 -12.00
C PRO A 211 -8.03 -17.01 -11.85
N GLY A 212 -8.25 -17.60 -10.68
CA GLY A 212 -7.71 -18.92 -10.36
C GLY A 212 -7.63 -19.16 -8.86
N ASN A 213 -7.07 -20.32 -8.51
CA ASN A 213 -6.78 -20.71 -7.14
C ASN A 213 -5.25 -20.78 -6.98
N TYR A 214 -4.70 -20.03 -6.04
CA TYR A 214 -3.26 -19.90 -5.88
C TYR A 214 -2.80 -20.16 -4.45
N VAL A 215 -1.51 -20.44 -4.33
CA VAL A 215 -0.80 -20.34 -3.05
C VAL A 215 -0.10 -18.98 -3.05
N ALA A 216 -0.49 -18.11 -2.12
CA ALA A 216 0.11 -16.79 -1.97
C ALA A 216 1.56 -16.97 -1.50
N ASN A 217 2.51 -16.50 -2.30
CA ASN A 217 3.94 -16.76 -2.09
C ASN A 217 4.52 -15.74 -1.12
N TYR A 218 4.96 -16.20 0.05
CA TYR A 218 5.66 -15.38 1.03
C TYR A 218 6.90 -14.69 0.42
N LYS A 219 7.09 -13.41 0.74
CA LYS A 219 8.24 -12.61 0.31
C LYS A 219 9.10 -12.17 1.47
N THR A 220 8.50 -11.47 2.44
CA THR A 220 9.22 -10.88 3.56
C THR A 220 8.25 -10.50 4.66
N THR A 221 8.79 -10.21 5.84
CA THR A 221 8.06 -9.63 6.97
C THR A 221 8.79 -8.39 7.45
N PHE A 222 8.04 -7.33 7.73
CA PHE A 222 8.59 -6.06 8.19
C PHE A 222 7.94 -5.59 9.50
N ASP A 223 8.77 -5.17 10.46
CA ASP A 223 8.31 -4.62 11.74
C ASP A 223 7.76 -3.20 11.58
N VAL A 224 6.46 -3.11 11.28
CA VAL A 224 5.75 -1.84 11.18
C VAL A 224 5.47 -1.21 12.55
N LYS A 225 5.63 -1.95 13.66
CA LYS A 225 5.27 -1.56 15.02
C LYS A 225 3.81 -1.08 15.11
N GLY A 226 2.89 -1.88 14.56
CA GLY A 226 1.47 -1.57 14.48
C GLY A 226 0.70 -2.55 13.60
N LEU A 227 -0.51 -2.15 13.25
CA LEU A 227 -1.43 -2.88 12.39
C LEU A 227 -1.53 -2.13 11.07
N ILE A 228 -1.30 -2.80 9.94
CA ILE A 228 -1.53 -2.25 8.59
C ILE A 228 -2.97 -2.55 8.20
N THR A 229 -3.62 -1.58 7.58
CA THR A 229 -5.05 -1.63 7.22
C THR A 229 -5.35 -1.09 5.82
N GLY A 230 -4.37 -0.47 5.16
CA GLY A 230 -4.53 -0.01 3.80
C GLY A 230 -3.21 0.25 3.11
N ALA A 231 -3.21 0.17 1.79
CA ALA A 231 -2.07 0.39 0.94
C ALA A 231 -2.47 1.09 -0.37
N THR A 232 -1.57 1.94 -0.87
CA THR A 232 -1.72 2.51 -2.21
C THR A 232 -0.38 2.47 -2.93
N PHE A 233 -0.42 2.23 -4.25
CA PHE A 233 0.76 2.15 -5.09
C PHE A 233 0.68 3.11 -6.27
N VAL A 234 1.69 3.97 -6.38
CA VAL A 234 1.90 4.84 -7.54
C VAL A 234 3.03 4.24 -8.36
N GLU A 235 2.67 3.30 -9.25
CA GLU A 235 3.60 2.40 -9.92
C GLU A 235 4.65 3.13 -10.76
N ASP A 236 4.27 4.17 -11.51
CA ASP A 236 5.16 4.98 -12.33
C ASP A 236 6.23 5.74 -11.51
N LYS A 237 5.97 5.93 -10.22
CA LYS A 237 6.87 6.57 -9.25
C LYS A 237 7.58 5.59 -8.33
N LYS A 238 7.30 4.28 -8.44
CA LYS A 238 7.79 3.25 -7.51
C LYS A 238 7.62 3.68 -6.05
N LEU A 239 6.39 4.01 -5.69
CA LEU A 239 6.04 4.56 -4.39
C LEU A 239 4.84 3.82 -3.83
N VAL A 240 5.07 3.04 -2.77
CA VAL A 240 4.02 2.42 -1.97
C VAL A 240 3.86 3.23 -0.70
N VAL A 241 2.61 3.50 -0.31
CA VAL A 241 2.29 4.05 1.01
C VAL A 241 1.34 3.10 1.71
N LEU A 242 1.74 2.68 2.92
CA LEU A 242 0.89 1.89 3.81
C LEU A 242 0.33 2.81 4.89
N CYS A 243 -0.93 2.63 5.27
CA CYS A 243 -1.50 3.25 6.47
C CYS A 243 -1.87 2.20 7.51
N GLY A 244 -2.14 2.68 8.71
CA GLY A 244 -2.48 1.84 9.84
C GLY A 244 -2.35 2.59 11.15
N TYR A 245 -2.45 1.85 12.26
CA TYR A 245 -2.40 2.40 13.60
C TYR A 245 -1.71 1.45 14.58
N ASN A 246 -1.24 1.98 15.71
CA ASN A 246 -0.69 1.14 16.79
C ASN A 246 -1.77 0.73 17.79
N MET A 247 -1.44 -0.15 18.73
CA MET A 247 -2.37 -0.64 19.76
C MET A 247 -2.98 0.44 20.68
N LYS A 248 -2.48 1.68 20.61
CA LYS A 248 -3.06 2.85 21.30
C LYS A 248 -3.94 3.71 20.39
N LEU A 249 -4.29 3.21 19.20
CA LEU A 249 -5.06 3.91 18.16
C LEU A 249 -4.39 5.23 17.74
N HIS A 250 -3.05 5.22 17.62
CA HIS A 250 -2.32 6.33 16.99
C HIS A 250 -1.99 5.95 15.54
N PRO A 251 -2.59 6.64 14.56
CA PRO A 251 -2.35 6.32 13.16
C PRO A 251 -0.98 6.75 12.66
N PHE A 252 -0.54 6.09 11.61
CA PHE A 252 0.70 6.38 10.90
C PHE A 252 0.56 6.04 9.42
N VAL A 253 1.51 6.54 8.63
CA VAL A 253 1.80 6.02 7.30
C VAL A 253 3.27 5.58 7.22
N TRP A 254 3.53 4.55 6.42
CA TRP A 254 4.85 4.18 5.95
C TRP A 254 5.00 4.58 4.51
N LEU A 255 6.03 5.38 4.21
CA LEU A 255 6.41 5.73 2.85
C LEU A 255 7.52 4.78 2.42
N LEU A 256 7.27 4.01 1.36
CA LEU A 256 8.18 3.01 0.80
C LEU A 256 8.53 3.40 -0.64
N TYR A 257 9.80 3.71 -0.88
CA TYR A 257 10.27 4.23 -2.16
C TYR A 257 11.72 3.89 -2.41
N ASP A 258 12.20 4.09 -3.65
CA ASP A 258 13.56 3.73 -4.06
C ASP A 258 13.91 2.25 -3.80
N PHE A 259 12.88 1.39 -3.87
CA PHE A 259 13.02 -0.04 -3.69
C PHE A 259 13.43 -0.74 -4.99
N LYS A 260 14.04 -1.91 -4.85
CA LYS A 260 14.48 -2.77 -5.94
C LYS A 260 13.30 -3.63 -6.39
N THR A 261 13.01 -3.62 -7.68
CA THR A 261 11.90 -4.36 -8.31
C THR A 261 10.58 -4.17 -7.55
N ASN A 262 10.04 -5.22 -6.93
CA ASN A 262 8.84 -5.22 -6.09
C ASN A 262 9.15 -5.68 -4.64
N ASP A 263 10.41 -5.63 -4.22
CA ASP A 263 10.77 -5.79 -2.81
C ASP A 263 10.61 -4.45 -2.10
N PHE A 264 9.37 -4.12 -1.72
CA PHE A 264 8.99 -2.80 -1.21
C PHE A 264 9.77 -2.32 0.03
N PHE A 265 10.41 -3.22 0.77
CA PHE A 265 11.19 -2.88 1.96
C PHE A 265 12.70 -2.80 1.71
N SER A 266 13.17 -3.10 0.50
CA SER A 266 14.59 -3.00 0.13
C SER A 266 15.12 -1.56 0.00
N GLY A 267 14.23 -0.58 -0.14
CA GLY A 267 14.57 0.84 -0.33
C GLY A 267 14.37 1.69 0.92
N ASN A 268 14.00 2.95 0.72
CA ASN A 268 13.67 3.89 1.78
C ASN A 268 12.37 3.52 2.48
N LYS A 269 12.41 3.52 3.82
CA LYS A 269 11.28 3.19 4.69
C LYS A 269 11.09 4.31 5.69
N ARG A 270 10.06 5.13 5.54
CA ARG A 270 9.84 6.32 6.38
C ARG A 270 8.49 6.29 7.06
N LYS A 271 8.47 6.16 8.39
CA LYS A 271 7.24 6.23 9.19
C LYS A 271 6.89 7.67 9.56
N ILE A 272 5.67 8.09 9.29
CA ILE A 272 5.14 9.40 9.66
C ILE A 272 3.90 9.20 10.55
N LYS A 273 3.86 9.87 11.71
CA LYS A 273 2.69 9.80 12.61
C LYS A 273 1.60 10.77 12.15
N LEU A 274 0.35 10.35 12.16
CA LEU A 274 -0.78 11.23 11.88
C LEU A 274 -1.34 11.78 13.19
N ARG A 275 -1.58 13.08 13.28
CA ARG A 275 -2.17 13.74 14.46
C ARG A 275 -3.69 13.56 14.48
N LEU A 276 -4.11 12.30 14.56
CA LEU A 276 -5.48 11.83 14.64
C LEU A 276 -5.58 10.77 15.76
N PRO A 277 -5.36 11.14 17.04
CA PRO A 277 -5.39 10.16 18.12
C PRO A 277 -6.78 9.52 18.21
N PHE A 278 -6.80 8.22 18.54
CA PHE A 278 -8.02 7.42 18.66
C PHE A 278 -8.83 7.25 17.37
N HIS A 279 -8.16 7.28 16.21
CA HIS A 279 -8.77 6.94 14.93
C HIS A 279 -8.24 5.57 14.48
N GLN A 280 -9.15 4.71 14.03
CA GLN A 280 -8.83 3.52 13.24
C GLN A 280 -8.83 3.95 11.78
N ILE A 281 -7.63 4.23 11.26
CA ILE A 281 -7.47 4.59 9.84
C ILE A 281 -7.43 3.28 9.07
N GLU A 282 -8.20 3.22 7.99
CA GLU A 282 -8.34 2.03 7.15
C GLU A 282 -7.83 2.33 5.74
N GLY A 283 -8.71 2.76 4.82
CA GLY A 283 -8.36 2.98 3.41
C GLY A 283 -7.45 4.19 3.15
N ILE A 284 -6.64 4.10 2.09
CA ILE A 284 -5.76 5.16 1.61
C ILE A 284 -5.74 5.24 0.07
N ALA A 285 -5.83 6.45 -0.47
CA ALA A 285 -5.72 6.67 -1.91
C ALA A 285 -4.94 7.93 -2.27
N THR A 286 -4.25 7.89 -3.41
CA THR A 286 -3.62 9.05 -4.03
C THR A 286 -3.72 8.96 -5.55
N SER A 287 -3.64 10.10 -6.22
CA SER A 287 -3.49 10.19 -7.68
C SER A 287 -2.13 10.75 -8.10
N ASP A 288 -1.44 11.46 -7.22
CA ASP A 288 -0.21 12.20 -7.55
C ASP A 288 0.99 11.80 -6.69
N GLY A 289 0.81 10.93 -5.70
CA GLY A 289 1.86 10.52 -4.78
C GLY A 289 2.26 11.60 -3.77
N LEU A 290 1.55 12.73 -3.70
CA LEU A 290 1.81 13.84 -2.80
C LEU A 290 0.62 14.14 -1.88
N HIS A 291 -0.60 14.06 -2.39
CA HIS A 291 -1.84 14.25 -1.65
C HIS A 291 -2.53 12.90 -1.45
N TYR A 292 -2.83 12.59 -0.20
CA TYR A 292 -3.37 11.29 0.20
C TYR A 292 -4.68 11.48 0.94
N TYR A 293 -5.71 10.82 0.44
CA TYR A 293 -6.97 10.63 1.15
C TYR A 293 -6.82 9.42 2.07
N LEU A 294 -7.24 9.56 3.32
CA LEU A 294 -7.31 8.46 4.28
C LEU A 294 -8.70 8.47 4.93
N SER A 295 -9.32 7.30 5.09
CA SER A 295 -10.57 7.17 5.82
C SER A 295 -10.37 6.59 7.22
N ASN A 296 -11.29 6.89 8.12
CA ASN A 296 -11.44 6.17 9.38
C ASN A 296 -12.88 5.68 9.56
N GLU A 297 -13.03 4.57 10.25
CA GLU A 297 -14.33 4.04 10.68
C GLU A 297 -14.95 4.86 11.82
N ASN A 298 -16.25 4.65 12.03
CA ASN A 298 -16.90 5.10 13.25
C ASN A 298 -16.43 4.29 14.46
N PHE A 299 -15.74 4.95 15.38
CA PHE A 299 -15.22 4.32 16.60
C PHE A 299 -15.73 5.04 17.85
N SER A 300 -16.40 4.29 18.74
CA SER A 300 -16.92 4.84 20.01
C SER A 300 -16.61 3.93 21.21
N ARG A 301 -15.89 4.48 22.20
CA ARG A 301 -15.72 3.92 23.54
C ARG A 301 -16.22 4.93 24.59
N LYS A 302 -17.52 4.90 24.85
CA LYS A 302 -18.16 5.82 25.82
C LYS A 302 -17.63 5.60 27.24
N PRO A 303 -17.46 6.66 28.05
CA PRO A 303 -17.66 8.09 27.74
C PRO A 303 -16.42 8.79 27.14
N ILE A 304 -15.35 8.05 26.83
CA ILE A 304 -13.99 8.60 26.69
C ILE A 304 -13.67 9.04 25.25
N VAL A 305 -14.13 8.28 24.24
CA VAL A 305 -13.83 8.55 22.83
C VAL A 305 -15.07 8.32 21.97
N SER A 306 -15.36 9.25 21.08
CA SER A 306 -16.28 9.07 19.95
C SER A 306 -15.65 9.75 18.72
N SER A 307 -15.30 8.96 17.71
CA SER A 307 -14.78 9.42 16.43
C SER A 307 -15.73 8.94 15.34
N PRO A 308 -16.51 9.81 14.70
CA PRO A 308 -17.33 9.39 13.57
C PRO A 308 -16.44 9.04 12.38
N GLN A 309 -17.02 8.33 11.41
CA GLN A 309 -16.40 8.05 10.13
C GLN A 309 -16.04 9.35 9.40
N LYS A 310 -14.81 9.47 8.91
CA LYS A 310 -14.35 10.67 8.19
C LYS A 310 -13.41 10.31 7.06
N LEU A 311 -13.32 11.25 6.12
CA LEU A 311 -12.27 11.34 5.14
C LEU A 311 -11.30 12.46 5.54
N HIS A 312 -10.01 12.18 5.44
CA HIS A 312 -8.93 13.11 5.74
C HIS A 312 -8.04 13.30 4.51
N LEU A 313 -7.62 14.53 4.22
CA LEU A 313 -6.57 14.79 3.24
C LEU A 313 -5.26 15.13 3.94
N PHE A 314 -4.17 14.49 3.52
CA PHE A 314 -2.82 14.80 3.97
C PHE A 314 -1.92 15.12 2.77
N HIS A 315 -1.05 16.12 2.93
CA HIS A 315 0.00 16.41 1.95
C HIS A 315 1.37 15.98 2.49
N LEU A 316 2.02 15.09 1.75
CA LEU A 316 3.31 14.46 2.08
C LEU A 316 4.49 15.07 1.31
N GLY A 317 4.30 16.24 0.69
CA GLY A 317 5.31 16.88 -0.15
C GLY A 317 6.64 17.15 0.53
N ASN A 318 6.64 17.45 1.83
CA ASN A 318 7.87 17.67 2.61
C ASN A 318 8.75 16.41 2.73
N PHE A 319 8.21 15.24 2.43
CA PHE A 319 8.91 13.96 2.53
C PHE A 319 9.19 13.34 1.17
N LEU A 320 8.32 13.58 0.19
CA LEU A 320 8.35 12.88 -1.10
C LEU A 320 8.80 13.75 -2.28
N LYS A 321 8.68 15.09 -2.21
CA LYS A 321 9.08 15.96 -3.33
C LYS A 321 10.54 15.77 -3.75
N PRO A 322 11.53 15.66 -2.84
CA PRO A 322 12.92 15.44 -3.26
C PRO A 322 13.11 14.15 -4.06
N TYR A 323 12.52 13.05 -3.61
CA TYR A 323 12.56 11.77 -4.32
C TYR A 323 11.88 11.85 -5.70
N LEU A 324 10.67 12.41 -5.75
CA LEU A 324 9.90 12.52 -7.00
C LEU A 324 10.53 13.49 -8.01
N ALA A 325 11.23 14.52 -7.54
CA ALA A 325 12.01 15.41 -8.40
C ALA A 325 13.25 14.71 -8.97
N GLY A 326 13.95 13.92 -8.15
CA GLY A 326 15.13 13.15 -8.58
C GLY A 326 14.83 12.14 -9.68
N GLN A 327 13.65 11.51 -9.67
CA GLN A 327 13.23 10.60 -10.76
C GLN A 327 13.04 11.30 -12.11
N LYS A 328 12.65 12.58 -12.13
CA LYS A 328 12.51 13.33 -13.39
C LYS A 328 13.86 13.65 -14.03
N ALA A 329 14.92 13.74 -13.23
CA ALA A 329 16.27 14.01 -13.74
C ALA A 329 16.98 12.77 -14.31
N GLN A 330 16.39 11.57 -14.12
CA GLN A 330 16.93 10.29 -14.59
C GLN A 330 16.21 9.74 -15.84
N LYS A 331 15.17 10.43 -16.34
CA LYS A 331 14.45 10.11 -17.57
C LYS A 331 14.84 11.07 -18.68
#